data_AF-A0AAD4EAY9-F1
#
_entry.id   AF-A0AAD4EAY9-F1
#
_cell.length_a   1.000
_cell.length_b   1.000
_cell.length_c   1.000
_cell.angle_alpha   90.00
_cell.angle_beta   90.00
_cell.angle_gamma   90.00
#
_symmetry.space_group_name_H-M   'P 1'
#
loop_
_entity.id
_entity.type
_entity.pdbx_description
1 polymer ?
#
loop_
_entity_poly.entity_id
_entity_poly.type
_entity_poly.pdbx_seq_one_letter_code
_entity_poly.pdbx_strand_id
1 'polypeptide(L)'
;MPATIWSTVCPIFTVVITVHLQRNTVMEKLYTITIYPKAEVPTGPIIKEESSGSLLSHGTSKADAIKVEKVAIWPVDFYVIDIANRFNLCKKAADSRHKVSQVFIKHFGVPFKASMYYDNRKVWDLEVNRALRERFTDYGHTEKGCWTTFMKKAQQPAK
;
A
#
# COMPACT_ATOMS: atom_id res chain seq x y z
N MET A 1 -28.21 -13.37 45.77
CA MET A 1 -26.79 -13.07 45.49
C MET A 1 -26.72 -12.33 44.16
N PRO A 2 -26.34 -11.05 44.08
CA PRO A 2 -26.14 -10.39 42.79
C PRO A 2 -24.70 -10.60 42.27
N ALA A 3 -24.58 -10.93 40.99
CA ALA A 3 -23.31 -11.06 40.29
C ALA A 3 -22.82 -9.68 39.81
N THR A 4 -21.57 -9.34 40.15
CA THR A 4 -20.91 -8.10 39.71
C THR A 4 -20.26 -8.33 38.34
N ILE A 5 -20.72 -7.62 37.31
CA ILE A 5 -20.08 -7.60 35.98
C ILE A 5 -19.15 -6.38 35.95
N TRP A 6 -17.84 -6.62 35.86
CA TRP A 6 -16.87 -5.56 35.58
C TRP A 6 -16.72 -5.45 34.06
N SER A 7 -17.14 -4.31 33.51
CA SER A 7 -16.87 -3.93 32.12
C SER A 7 -15.64 -3.02 32.09
N THR A 8 -14.49 -3.56 31.70
CA THR A 8 -13.33 -2.73 31.32
C THR A 8 -13.60 -2.16 29.94
N VAL A 9 -14.06 -0.92 29.92
CA VAL A 9 -14.23 -0.12 28.70
C VAL A 9 -12.84 0.32 28.24
N CYS A 10 -12.29 -0.32 27.21
CA CYS A 10 -11.18 0.25 26.45
C CYS A 10 -11.72 1.43 25.61
N PRO A 11 -11.23 2.66 25.77
CA PRO A 11 -11.71 3.78 24.98
C PRO A 11 -11.07 3.72 23.58
N ILE A 12 -11.71 3.03 22.65
CA ILE A 12 -11.46 3.23 21.22
C ILE A 12 -12.17 4.54 20.85
N PHE A 13 -11.46 5.66 20.93
CA PHE A 13 -11.98 6.92 20.41
C PHE A 13 -12.10 6.82 18.89
N THR A 14 -13.33 6.64 18.42
CA THR A 14 -13.64 6.72 16.98
C THR A 14 -13.90 8.17 16.65
N VAL A 15 -12.94 8.83 16.02
CA VAL A 15 -13.15 10.19 15.50
C VAL A 15 -13.79 10.08 14.11
N VAL A 16 -15.07 10.44 14.01
CA VAL A 16 -15.79 10.51 12.73
C VAL A 16 -15.63 11.93 12.19
N ILE A 17 -14.82 12.11 11.15
CA ILE A 17 -14.68 13.39 10.47
C ILE A 17 -15.59 13.40 9.25
N THR A 18 -16.67 14.18 9.30
CA THR A 18 -17.57 14.39 8.16
C THR A 18 -17.07 15.56 7.34
N VAL A 19 -16.54 15.29 6.14
CA VAL A 19 -16.07 16.33 5.22
C VAL A 19 -17.16 16.66 4.21
N HIS A 20 -17.82 17.81 4.38
CA HIS A 20 -18.75 18.34 3.37
C HIS A 20 -17.97 19.11 2.29
N LEU A 21 -17.69 18.45 1.16
CA LEU A 21 -17.25 19.16 -0.03
C LEU A 21 -18.48 19.77 -0.72
N GLN A 22 -18.68 21.08 -0.60
CA GLN A 22 -19.62 21.79 -1.46
C GLN A 22 -19.06 21.86 -2.88
N ARG A 23 -19.44 20.89 -3.71
CA ARG A 23 -19.45 21.05 -5.17
C ARG A 23 -20.87 20.85 -5.67
N ASN A 24 -21.33 21.88 -6.36
CA ASN A 24 -22.61 21.95 -7.04
C ASN A 24 -22.83 20.66 -7.86
N THR A 25 -24.07 20.15 -7.83
CA THR A 25 -24.60 18.93 -8.46
C THR A 25 -24.20 17.55 -7.87
N VAL A 26 -25.13 17.05 -7.05
CA VAL A 26 -25.64 15.67 -6.93
C VAL A 26 -24.59 14.55 -7.01
N MET A 27 -24.03 14.20 -5.85
CA MET A 27 -23.67 12.83 -5.42
C MET A 27 -22.97 12.96 -4.05
N GLU A 28 -23.71 12.83 -2.95
CA GLU A 28 -23.12 12.73 -1.61
C GLU A 28 -22.41 11.38 -1.49
N LYS A 29 -21.08 11.38 -1.53
CA LYS A 29 -20.28 10.22 -1.15
C LYS A 29 -19.78 10.44 0.28
N LEU A 30 -20.32 9.65 1.21
CA LEU A 30 -19.80 9.53 2.57
C LEU A 30 -18.49 8.73 2.53
N TYR A 31 -17.41 9.33 3.01
CA TYR A 31 -16.13 8.66 3.22
C TYR A 31 -15.90 8.50 4.72
N THR A 32 -15.87 7.26 5.20
CA THR A 32 -15.50 6.95 6.59
C THR A 32 -14.00 6.64 6.63
N ILE A 33 -13.22 7.50 7.27
CA ILE A 33 -11.79 7.28 7.50
C ILE A 33 -11.62 6.78 8.94
N THR A 34 -11.21 5.53 9.11
CA THR A 34 -10.88 4.97 10.42
C THR A 34 -9.38 5.12 10.66
N ILE A 35 -9.00 6.00 11.59
CA ILE A 35 -7.61 6.17 12.01
C ILE A 35 -7.40 5.28 13.24
N TYR A 36 -6.52 4.29 13.12
CA TYR A 36 -6.08 3.50 14.26
C TYR A 36 -4.90 4.21 14.92
N PRO A 37 -4.91 4.44 16.24
CA PRO A 37 -3.74 4.96 16.92
C PRO A 37 -2.59 3.99 16.72
N LYS A 38 -1.42 4.53 16.35
CA LYS A 38 -0.17 3.78 16.31
C LYS A 38 0.07 3.27 17.72
N ALA A 39 0.02 1.95 17.92
CA ALA A 39 0.28 1.36 19.22
C ALA A 39 1.68 1.78 19.68
N GLU A 40 1.73 2.66 20.67
CA GLU A 40 2.97 2.94 21.37
C GLU A 40 3.37 1.65 22.08
N VAL A 41 4.49 1.08 21.66
CA VAL A 41 5.09 -0.08 22.31
C VAL A 41 5.41 0.33 23.75
N PRO A 42 4.93 -0.40 24.77
CA PRO A 42 5.28 -0.10 26.15
C PRO A 42 6.79 -0.30 26.30
N THR A 43 7.51 0.81 26.37
CA THR A 43 8.93 0.82 26.69
C THR A 43 9.01 0.55 28.19
N GLY A 44 9.34 -0.68 28.55
CA GLY A 44 9.59 -1.07 29.94
C GLY A 44 10.70 -0.22 30.58
N PRO A 45 10.81 -0.23 31.92
CA PRO A 45 11.75 0.60 32.64
C PRO A 45 13.19 0.21 32.29
N ILE A 46 13.90 1.14 31.66
CA ILE A 46 15.35 1.09 31.44
C ILE A 46 16.00 1.52 32.77
N ILE A 47 16.72 0.60 33.38
CA ILE A 47 17.59 0.84 34.53
C ILE A 47 18.71 1.79 34.05
N LYS A 48 18.80 2.96 34.71
CA LYS A 48 19.84 3.97 34.46
C LYS A 48 21.13 3.58 35.18
N GLU A 49 22.23 3.51 34.45
CA GLU A 49 23.55 3.80 35.03
C GLU A 49 23.98 5.19 34.54
N GLU A 50 24.28 6.05 35.51
CA GLU A 50 24.86 7.37 35.31
C GLU A 50 26.31 7.24 34.84
N SER A 51 26.69 8.00 33.82
CA SER A 51 28.06 8.43 33.66
C SER A 51 28.10 9.85 33.11
N SER A 52 28.61 10.74 33.96
CA SER A 52 28.75 12.17 33.73
C SER A 52 29.84 12.46 32.70
N GLY A 53 29.53 13.30 31.70
CA GLY A 53 30.55 13.66 30.72
C GLY A 53 30.13 14.70 29.69
N SER A 54 30.28 15.96 30.07
CA SER A 54 30.77 17.06 29.22
C SER A 54 29.81 17.83 28.29
N LEU A 55 30.04 19.14 28.36
CA LEU A 55 29.34 20.30 27.85
C LEU A 55 29.45 20.51 26.32
N LEU A 56 28.38 21.13 25.80
CA LEU A 56 28.34 22.12 24.70
C LEU A 56 28.95 21.70 23.34
N SER A 57 28.09 21.22 22.45
CA SER A 57 28.31 21.31 21.00
C SER A 57 27.18 22.13 20.38
N HIS A 58 27.56 23.26 19.78
CA HIS A 58 26.69 24.18 19.07
C HIS A 58 25.83 23.45 18.03
N GLY A 59 24.52 23.62 18.16
CA GLY A 59 23.53 23.16 17.19
C GLY A 59 23.67 23.91 15.88
N THR A 60 24.47 23.38 14.96
CA THR A 60 24.25 23.65 13.54
C THR A 60 22.99 22.92 13.15
N SER A 61 21.86 23.63 13.10
CA SER A 61 20.61 23.17 12.49
C SER A 61 20.90 22.76 11.05
N LYS A 62 21.25 21.49 10.89
CA LYS A 62 21.42 20.83 9.61
C LYS A 62 20.01 20.77 9.06
N ALA A 63 19.70 21.66 8.13
CA ALA A 63 18.43 21.65 7.43
C ALA A 63 18.26 20.26 6.82
N ASP A 64 17.43 19.43 7.46
CA ASP A 64 17.12 18.09 6.99
C ASP A 64 16.52 18.25 5.60
N ALA A 65 17.33 17.91 4.59
CA ALA A 65 16.90 17.93 3.21
C ALA A 65 15.69 17.01 3.11
N ILE A 66 14.51 17.61 2.96
CA ILE A 66 13.24 16.90 2.81
C ILE A 66 13.38 16.05 1.56
N LYS A 67 13.65 14.75 1.76
CA LYS A 67 13.76 13.79 0.68
C LYS A 67 12.35 13.54 0.17
N VAL A 68 11.99 14.25 -0.90
CA VAL A 68 10.72 14.03 -1.60
C VAL A 68 10.79 12.64 -2.23
N GLU A 69 10.17 11.66 -1.58
CA GLU A 69 10.08 10.31 -2.11
C GLU A 69 9.15 10.33 -3.33
N LYS A 70 9.68 9.91 -4.49
CA LYS A 70 8.91 9.85 -5.72
C LYS A 70 7.81 8.80 -5.55
N VAL A 71 6.56 9.22 -5.64
CA VAL A 71 5.40 8.33 -5.60
C VAL A 71 5.39 7.48 -6.88
N ALA A 72 5.44 6.15 -6.73
CA ALA A 72 5.39 5.23 -7.84
C ALA A 72 4.04 5.28 -8.56
N ILE A 73 4.05 5.13 -9.89
CA ILE A 73 2.86 5.15 -10.74
C ILE A 73 2.54 3.73 -11.21
N TRP A 74 1.34 3.25 -10.86
CA TRP A 74 0.82 1.98 -11.35
C TRP A 74 0.31 2.08 -12.80
N PRO A 75 0.61 1.13 -13.70
CA PRO A 75 1.60 0.04 -13.58
C PRO A 75 3.00 0.40 -14.12
N VAL A 76 3.20 1.66 -14.51
CA VAL A 76 4.35 2.14 -15.30
C VAL A 76 5.70 1.91 -14.61
N ASP A 77 5.77 2.17 -13.30
CA ASP A 77 7.03 2.15 -12.55
C ASP A 77 7.38 0.75 -11.98
N PHE A 78 6.67 -0.29 -12.38
CA PHE A 78 6.82 -1.64 -11.83
C PHE A 78 7.43 -2.62 -12.84
N TYR A 79 8.20 -3.58 -12.32
CA TYR A 79 8.74 -4.69 -13.11
C TYR A 79 7.73 -5.82 -13.25
N VAL A 80 7.83 -6.58 -14.35
CA VAL A 80 6.94 -7.70 -14.66
C VAL A 80 6.96 -8.76 -13.57
N ILE A 81 8.14 -9.09 -13.04
CA ILE A 81 8.29 -10.09 -11.96
C ILE A 81 7.52 -9.67 -10.70
N ASP A 82 7.57 -8.38 -10.32
CA ASP A 82 6.86 -7.88 -9.15
C ASP A 82 5.35 -7.91 -9.36
N ILE A 83 4.91 -7.52 -10.56
CA ILE A 83 3.49 -7.55 -10.93
C ILE A 83 2.96 -8.97 -10.90
N ALA A 84 3.67 -9.92 -11.52
CA ALA A 84 3.28 -11.33 -11.56
C ALA A 84 3.12 -11.90 -10.15
N ASN A 85 4.10 -11.66 -9.28
CA ASN A 85 4.07 -12.09 -7.89
C ASN A 85 2.86 -11.52 -7.14
N ARG A 86 2.63 -10.21 -7.27
CA ARG A 86 1.54 -9.52 -6.57
C ARG A 86 0.16 -9.85 -7.15
N PHE A 87 0.06 -10.11 -8.45
CA PHE A 87 -1.12 -10.67 -9.09
C PHE A 87 -1.49 -12.04 -8.50
N ASN A 88 -0.51 -12.89 -8.22
CA ASN A 88 -0.78 -14.17 -7.54
C ASN A 88 -1.27 -13.97 -6.10
N LEU A 89 -0.74 -12.97 -5.37
CA LEU A 89 -1.24 -12.62 -4.03
C LEU A 89 -2.69 -12.12 -4.06
N CYS A 90 -3.02 -11.23 -5.00
CA CYS A 90 -4.38 -10.74 -5.18
C CYS A 90 -5.35 -11.87 -5.56
N LYS A 91 -4.92 -12.84 -6.38
CA LYS A 91 -5.71 -14.02 -6.72
C LYS A 91 -5.99 -14.88 -5.47
N LYS A 92 -4.95 -15.23 -4.70
CA LYS A 92 -5.11 -15.98 -3.43
C LYS A 92 -6.05 -15.28 -2.45
N ALA A 93 -5.98 -13.95 -2.39
CA ALA A 93 -6.88 -13.14 -1.57
C ALA A 93 -8.34 -13.26 -2.04
N ALA A 94 -8.59 -13.17 -3.35
CA ALA A 94 -9.92 -13.37 -3.91
C ALA A 94 -10.47 -14.78 -3.60
N ASP A 95 -9.64 -15.81 -3.78
CA ASP A 95 -9.99 -17.21 -3.49
C ASP A 95 -10.37 -17.40 -2.00
N SER A 96 -9.72 -16.65 -1.11
CA SER A 96 -9.97 -16.64 0.33
C SER A 96 -11.06 -15.66 0.78
N ARG A 97 -11.84 -15.08 -0.16
CA ARG A 97 -12.88 -14.06 0.09
C ARG A 97 -12.38 -12.78 0.77
N HIS A 98 -11.10 -12.45 0.65
CA HIS A 98 -10.53 -11.17 1.07
C HIS A 98 -10.67 -10.10 -0.03
N LYS A 99 -10.70 -8.82 0.37
CA LYS A 99 -10.81 -7.70 -0.57
C LYS A 99 -9.50 -7.52 -1.34
N VAL A 100 -9.52 -7.79 -2.65
CA VAL A 100 -8.40 -7.59 -3.58
C VAL A 100 -7.82 -6.18 -3.49
N SER A 101 -8.68 -5.16 -3.34
CA SER A 101 -8.25 -3.76 -3.22
C SER A 101 -7.32 -3.50 -2.03
N GLN A 102 -7.58 -4.14 -0.89
CA GLN A 102 -6.75 -3.98 0.31
C GLN A 102 -5.38 -4.65 0.12
N VAL A 103 -5.36 -5.84 -0.46
CA VAL A 103 -4.11 -6.57 -0.77
C VAL A 103 -3.29 -5.81 -1.82
N PHE A 104 -3.95 -5.27 -2.84
CA PHE A 104 -3.30 -4.45 -3.85
C PHE A 104 -2.63 -3.21 -3.23
N ILE A 105 -3.36 -2.42 -2.44
CA ILE A 105 -2.81 -1.20 -1.82
C ILE A 105 -1.64 -1.56 -0.90
N LYS A 106 -1.77 -2.64 -0.11
CA LYS A 106 -0.70 -3.12 0.78
C LYS A 106 0.59 -3.44 0.04
N HIS A 107 0.50 -4.11 -1.11
CA HIS A 107 1.69 -4.57 -1.83
C HIS A 107 2.24 -3.57 -2.84
N PHE A 108 1.38 -2.76 -3.47
CA PHE A 108 1.82 -1.77 -4.46
C PHE A 108 2.08 -0.38 -3.89
N GLY A 109 1.52 -0.04 -2.72
CA GLY A 109 1.66 1.30 -2.14
C GLY A 109 0.95 2.39 -2.95
N VAL A 110 0.05 2.01 -3.86
CA VAL A 110 -0.67 2.92 -4.76
C VAL A 110 -2.19 2.71 -4.66
N PRO A 111 -3.01 3.75 -4.92
CA PRO A 111 -4.46 3.62 -4.90
C PRO A 111 -4.97 2.56 -5.87
N PHE A 112 -5.92 1.73 -5.42
CA PHE A 112 -6.51 0.69 -6.26
C PHE A 112 -7.52 1.29 -7.25
N LYS A 113 -7.27 1.11 -8.54
CA LYS A 113 -8.21 1.43 -9.63
C LYS A 113 -8.64 0.13 -10.30
N ALA A 114 -9.90 -0.28 -10.07
CA ALA A 114 -10.41 -1.58 -10.49
C ALA A 114 -10.28 -1.82 -12.00
N SER A 115 -10.71 -0.87 -12.85
CA SER A 115 -10.61 -1.00 -14.32
C SER A 115 -9.17 -1.27 -14.76
N MET A 116 -8.25 -0.41 -14.33
CA MET A 116 -6.83 -0.54 -14.64
C MET A 116 -6.24 -1.86 -14.14
N TYR A 117 -6.59 -2.31 -12.93
CA TYR A 117 -6.14 -3.61 -12.42
C TYR A 117 -6.62 -4.76 -13.31
N TYR A 118 -7.91 -4.83 -13.60
CA TYR A 118 -8.48 -5.93 -14.37
C TYR A 118 -8.06 -5.90 -15.84
N ASP A 119 -7.87 -4.73 -16.44
CA ASP A 119 -7.37 -4.61 -17.82
C ASP A 119 -5.94 -5.14 -17.93
N ASN A 120 -5.05 -4.73 -17.03
CA ASN A 120 -3.68 -5.26 -17.00
C ASN A 120 -3.65 -6.75 -16.64
N ARG A 121 -4.55 -7.21 -15.77
CA ARG A 121 -4.70 -8.62 -15.43
C ARG A 121 -5.15 -9.45 -16.63
N LYS A 122 -6.09 -8.96 -17.44
CA LYS A 122 -6.54 -9.64 -18.68
C LYS A 122 -5.39 -9.78 -19.68
N VAL A 123 -4.62 -8.71 -19.91
CA VAL A 123 -3.45 -8.76 -20.80
C VAL A 123 -2.41 -9.74 -20.27
N TRP A 124 -2.18 -9.72 -18.95
CA TRP A 124 -1.33 -10.70 -18.30
C TRP A 124 -1.82 -12.11 -18.55
N ASP A 125 -3.05 -12.47 -18.19
CA ASP A 125 -3.54 -13.85 -18.23
C ASP A 125 -3.73 -14.40 -19.66
N LEU A 126 -3.71 -13.57 -20.70
CA LEU A 126 -3.91 -13.98 -22.10
C LEU A 126 -2.88 -15.04 -22.54
N GLU A 127 -3.35 -16.19 -23.04
CA GLU A 127 -2.48 -17.35 -23.33
C GLU A 127 -1.46 -17.07 -24.43
N VAL A 128 -1.83 -16.27 -25.44
CA VAL A 128 -0.91 -15.87 -26.51
C VAL A 128 0.32 -15.09 -26.01
N ASN A 129 0.20 -14.46 -24.83
CA ASN A 129 1.30 -13.73 -24.20
C ASN A 129 2.18 -14.63 -23.32
N ARG A 130 1.90 -15.94 -23.18
CA ARG A 130 2.59 -16.83 -22.23
C ARG A 130 4.11 -16.84 -22.39
N ALA A 131 4.61 -17.09 -23.60
CA ALA A 131 6.06 -17.09 -23.87
C ALA A 131 6.70 -15.71 -23.61
N LEU A 132 5.92 -14.63 -23.83
CA LEU A 132 6.36 -13.28 -23.53
C LEU A 132 6.47 -13.04 -22.02
N ARG A 133 5.51 -13.56 -21.23
CA ARG A 133 5.52 -13.47 -19.75
C ARG A 133 6.78 -14.12 -19.16
N GLU A 134 7.09 -15.34 -19.60
CA GLU A 134 8.25 -16.10 -19.14
C GLU A 134 9.54 -15.31 -19.42
N ARG A 135 9.73 -14.90 -20.68
CA ARG A 135 10.90 -14.10 -21.10
C ARG A 135 11.06 -12.78 -20.33
N PHE A 136 9.97 -12.07 -20.07
CA PHE A 136 10.03 -10.80 -19.33
C PHE A 136 10.21 -10.97 -17.83
N THR A 137 9.80 -12.12 -17.28
CA THR A 137 10.08 -12.48 -15.89
C THR A 137 11.57 -12.80 -15.72
N ASP A 138 12.19 -13.48 -16.69
CA ASP A 138 13.62 -13.79 -16.70
C ASP A 138 14.52 -12.55 -16.76
N TYR A 139 14.02 -11.43 -17.31
CA TYR A 139 14.74 -10.15 -17.28
C TYR A 139 14.85 -9.55 -15.87
N GLY A 140 14.08 -10.03 -14.88
CA GLY A 140 14.13 -9.55 -13.51
C GLY A 140 13.92 -8.04 -13.37
N HIS A 141 14.64 -7.42 -12.43
CA HIS A 141 14.61 -5.96 -12.16
C HIS A 141 15.54 -5.18 -13.08
N THR A 142 15.40 -5.39 -14.39
CA THR A 142 16.11 -4.62 -15.42
C THR A 142 15.13 -3.77 -16.22
N GLU A 143 15.61 -2.73 -16.91
CA GLU A 143 14.78 -1.87 -17.75
C GLU A 143 13.99 -2.66 -18.83
N LYS A 144 14.58 -3.75 -19.32
CA LYS A 144 13.91 -4.67 -20.26
C LYS A 144 12.75 -5.42 -19.62
N GLY A 145 12.82 -5.66 -18.31
CA GLY A 145 11.78 -6.30 -17.49
C GLY A 145 10.69 -5.37 -16.98
N CYS A 146 10.71 -4.08 -17.34
CA CYS A 146 9.64 -3.14 -16.97
C CYS A 146 8.29 -3.51 -17.61
N TRP A 147 7.20 -3.26 -16.88
CA TRP A 147 5.84 -3.54 -17.35
C TRP A 147 5.48 -2.79 -18.63
N THR A 148 5.93 -1.54 -18.75
CA THR A 148 5.71 -0.73 -19.96
C THR A 148 6.33 -1.38 -21.20
N THR A 149 7.52 -1.95 -21.08
CA THR A 149 8.20 -2.66 -22.15
C THR A 149 7.47 -3.95 -22.53
N PHE A 150 6.90 -4.65 -21.54
CA PHE A 150 6.04 -5.81 -21.77
C PHE A 150 4.77 -5.42 -22.53
N MET A 151 4.05 -4.40 -22.05
CA MET A 151 2.79 -3.93 -22.64
C MET A 151 2.93 -3.48 -24.10
N LYS A 152 4.09 -2.95 -24.49
CA LYS A 152 4.40 -2.59 -25.90
C LYS A 152 4.48 -3.80 -26.83
N LYS A 153 4.78 -4.99 -26.29
CA LYS A 153 4.96 -6.22 -27.07
C LYS A 153 3.81 -7.21 -26.88
N ALA A 154 3.06 -7.08 -25.79
CA ALA A 154 1.94 -7.95 -25.47
C ALA A 154 0.77 -7.71 -26.42
N GLN A 155 0.14 -8.79 -26.86
CA GLN A 155 -1.14 -8.71 -27.57
C GLN A 155 -2.21 -8.23 -26.60
N GLN A 156 -3.07 -7.35 -27.11
CA GLN A 156 -4.21 -6.82 -26.35
C GLN A 156 -5.42 -7.73 -26.58
N PRO A 157 -6.28 -7.93 -25.56
CA PRO A 157 -7.54 -8.63 -25.75
C PRO A 157 -8.41 -7.86 -26.77
N ALA A 158 -9.22 -8.59 -27.54
CA ALA A 158 -10.23 -7.98 -28.39
C ALA A 158 -11.16 -7.09 -27.54
N LYS A 159 -11.50 -5.90 -28.06
CA LYS A 159 -12.39 -4.95 -27.39
C LYS A 159 -13.84 -5.40 -27.46
#